data_AF-W1XVC5-F1
#
_entry.id   AF-W1XVC5-F1
#
_cell.length_a   1.000
_cell.length_b   1.000
_cell.length_c   1.000
_cell.angle_alpha   90.00
_cell.angle_beta   90.00
_cell.angle_gamma   90.00
#
_symmetry.space_group_name_H-M   'P 1'
#
loop_
_entity.id
_entity.type
_entity.pdbx_description
1 polymer ?
#
loop_
_entity_poly.entity_id
_entity_poly.type
_entity_poly.pdbx_seq_one_letter_code
_entity_poly.pdbx_strand_id
1 'polypeptide(L)'
;FIDEDRSVQTRLGREDSEYLARSVPFYAANQPLADISEMRVVQGMDAGLYQKLKPLVCALPMTRQQININTLDVTQSVILEALFDPWLSPVQARAL
;
A
#
# COMPACT_ATOMS: atom_id res chain seq x y z
N PHE A 1 -3.18 -8.76 7.40
CA PHE A 1 -3.14 -9.05 5.93
C PHE A 1 -1.76 -9.41 5.41
N ILE A 2 -0.71 -8.59 5.61
CA ILE A 2 0.66 -8.94 5.17
C ILE A 2 1.55 -9.46 6.31
N ASP A 3 1.16 -9.17 7.55
CA ASP A 3 1.73 -9.71 8.77
C ASP A 3 1.45 -11.21 8.89
N GLU A 4 2.37 -11.94 9.52
CA GLU A 4 2.28 -13.41 9.60
C GLU A 4 1.21 -13.90 10.57
N ASP A 5 0.86 -13.07 11.56
CA ASP A 5 -0.12 -13.43 12.57
C ASP A 5 -1.56 -13.25 12.09
N ARG A 6 -2.49 -13.96 12.73
CA ARG A 6 -3.92 -13.97 12.37
C ARG A 6 -4.78 -13.23 13.37
N SER A 7 -4.17 -12.45 14.25
CA SER A 7 -4.85 -11.72 15.31
C SER A 7 -5.06 -10.27 14.92
N VAL A 8 -6.28 -9.78 15.13
CA VAL A 8 -6.59 -8.37 14.91
C VAL A 8 -5.90 -7.53 15.98
N GLN A 9 -4.75 -6.92 15.66
CA GLN A 9 -3.94 -6.13 16.59
C GLN A 9 -4.52 -4.73 16.89
N THR A 10 -5.36 -4.20 15.99
CA THR A 10 -5.91 -2.84 16.11
C THR A 10 -7.39 -2.80 15.78
N ARG A 11 -8.10 -1.76 16.23
CA ARG A 11 -9.53 -1.56 15.92
C ARG A 11 -9.85 -1.51 14.41
N LEU A 12 -8.88 -1.12 13.59
CA LEU A 12 -9.01 -1.07 12.14
C LEU A 12 -8.39 -2.28 11.43
N GLY A 13 -7.70 -3.16 12.16
CA GLY A 13 -7.09 -4.38 11.63
C GLY A 13 -8.16 -5.36 11.12
N ARG A 14 -7.79 -6.15 10.11
CA ARG A 14 -8.66 -7.10 9.42
C ARG A 14 -7.88 -8.33 9.02
N GLU A 15 -8.31 -9.47 9.57
CA GLU A 15 -7.77 -10.80 9.29
C GLU A 15 -8.85 -11.73 8.72
N ASP A 16 -8.64 -13.04 8.80
CA ASP A 16 -9.46 -14.09 8.20
C ASP A 16 -10.96 -13.90 8.38
N SER A 17 -11.43 -13.50 9.58
CA SER A 17 -12.87 -13.35 9.85
C SER A 17 -13.56 -12.31 8.96
N GLU A 18 -12.87 -11.23 8.59
CA GLU A 18 -13.40 -10.21 7.69
C GLU A 18 -13.47 -10.72 6.25
N TYR A 19 -12.40 -11.35 5.78
CA TYR A 19 -12.29 -11.79 4.39
C TYR A 19 -13.16 -13.02 4.10
N LEU A 20 -13.37 -13.89 5.09
CA LEU A 20 -14.29 -15.02 5.01
C LEU A 20 -15.77 -14.60 5.03
N ALA A 21 -16.08 -13.42 5.56
CA ALA A 21 -17.46 -12.88 5.58
C ALA A 21 -17.89 -12.23 4.25
N ARG A 22 -17.00 -12.15 3.25
CA ARG A 22 -17.30 -11.59 1.93
C ARG A 22 -18.16 -12.53 1.09
N SER A 23 -18.81 -11.97 0.06
CA SER A 23 -19.62 -12.75 -0.89
C SER A 23 -18.82 -13.84 -1.62
N VAL A 24 -17.54 -13.58 -1.89
CA VAL A 24 -16.54 -14.57 -2.32
C VAL A 24 -15.50 -14.66 -1.20
N PRO A 25 -15.58 -15.68 -0.33
CA PRO A 25 -14.68 -15.84 0.82
C PRO A 25 -13.24 -16.18 0.41
N PHE A 26 -12.27 -15.63 1.14
CA PHE A 26 -10.86 -15.99 1.08
C PHE A 26 -10.16 -15.71 2.41
N TYR A 27 -8.95 -16.23 2.60
CA TYR A 27 -8.12 -15.97 3.78
C TYR A 27 -7.24 -14.74 3.57
N ALA A 28 -6.89 -14.05 4.65
CA ALA A 28 -5.82 -13.04 4.57
C ALA A 28 -4.53 -13.71 4.08
N ALA A 29 -3.73 -13.00 3.30
CA ALA A 29 -2.54 -13.58 2.67
C ALA A 29 -1.49 -14.00 3.71
N ASN A 30 -1.32 -13.18 4.75
CA ASN A 30 -0.34 -13.31 5.83
C ASN A 30 1.11 -13.46 5.32
N GLN A 31 1.39 -12.75 4.24
CA GLN A 31 2.68 -12.73 3.55
C GLN A 31 2.82 -11.43 2.74
N PRO A 32 4.05 -11.06 2.33
CA PRO A 32 4.27 -9.94 1.42
C PRO A 32 3.48 -10.08 0.12
N LEU A 33 3.04 -8.96 -0.46
CA LEU A 33 2.37 -8.94 -1.76
C LEU A 33 3.34 -9.41 -2.85
N ALA A 34 2.90 -10.31 -3.71
CA ALA A 34 3.64 -10.76 -4.88
C ALA A 34 3.33 -9.89 -6.12
N ASP A 35 2.10 -9.39 -6.21
CA ASP A 35 1.68 -8.46 -7.27
C ASP A 35 0.86 -7.29 -6.72
N ILE A 36 0.97 -6.12 -7.37
CA ILE A 36 0.26 -4.92 -6.93
C ILE A 36 -1.26 -5.07 -6.99
N SER A 37 -1.79 -5.95 -7.84
CA SER A 37 -3.23 -6.22 -7.95
C SER A 37 -3.83 -6.84 -6.68
N GLU A 38 -3.03 -7.48 -5.83
CA GLU A 38 -3.49 -8.01 -4.55
C GLU A 38 -4.01 -6.91 -3.60
N MET A 39 -3.55 -5.66 -3.76
CA MET A 39 -4.09 -4.53 -3.01
C MET A 39 -5.60 -4.33 -3.21
N ARG A 40 -6.18 -4.81 -4.33
CA ARG A 40 -7.61 -4.67 -4.62
C ARG A 40 -8.51 -5.35 -3.61
N VAL A 41 -8.02 -6.39 -2.93
CA VAL A 41 -8.85 -7.16 -1.99
C VAL A 41 -8.66 -6.71 -0.54
N VAL A 42 -7.65 -5.90 -0.26
CA VAL A 42 -7.42 -5.30 1.06
C VAL A 42 -8.66 -4.50 1.49
N GLN A 43 -9.07 -4.67 2.75
CA GLN A 43 -10.27 -3.99 3.24
C GLN A 43 -10.14 -2.46 3.13
N GLY A 44 -11.20 -1.82 2.61
CA GLY A 44 -11.22 -0.37 2.36
C GLY A 44 -10.68 0.04 0.98
N MET A 45 -10.16 -0.89 0.19
CA MET A 45 -9.80 -0.60 -1.20
C MET A 45 -11.05 -0.65 -2.10
N ASP A 46 -11.33 0.45 -2.79
CA ASP A 46 -12.29 0.48 -3.90
C ASP A 46 -11.58 0.62 -5.25
N ALA A 47 -12.34 0.48 -6.34
CA ALA A 47 -11.80 0.57 -7.69
C ALA A 47 -11.19 1.94 -8.01
N GLY A 48 -11.78 3.03 -7.54
CA GLY A 48 -11.29 4.39 -7.79
C GLY A 48 -10.00 4.68 -7.04
N LEU A 49 -9.93 4.27 -5.77
CA LEU A 49 -8.73 4.36 -4.95
C LEU A 49 -7.59 3.53 -5.53
N TYR A 50 -7.87 2.28 -5.93
CA TYR A 50 -6.87 1.43 -6.55
C TYR A 50 -6.29 2.05 -7.83
N GLN A 51 -7.11 2.63 -8.70
CA GLN A 51 -6.61 3.26 -9.94
C GLN A 51 -5.74 4.49 -9.66
N LYS A 52 -6.02 5.25 -8.60
CA LYS A 52 -5.19 6.39 -8.19
C LYS A 52 -3.85 5.95 -7.58
N LEU A 53 -3.85 4.87 -6.81
CA LEU A 53 -2.64 4.37 -6.13
C LEU A 53 -1.74 3.56 -7.07
N LYS A 54 -2.32 2.74 -7.97
CA LYS A 54 -1.58 1.85 -8.87
C LYS A 54 -0.35 2.48 -9.56
N PRO A 55 -0.37 3.72 -10.09
CA PRO A 55 0.82 4.31 -10.73
C PRO A 55 1.91 4.79 -9.74
N LEU A 56 1.64 4.77 -8.44
CA LEU A 56 2.53 5.33 -7.39
C LEU A 56 3.18 4.25 -6.52
N VAL A 57 2.70 3.01 -6.55
CA VAL A 57 3.15 1.92 -5.67
C VAL A 57 3.50 0.67 -6.47
N CYS A 58 4.39 -0.15 -5.91
CA CYS A 58 4.80 -1.43 -6.48
C CYS A 58 4.95 -2.49 -5.39
N ALA A 59 4.79 -3.76 -5.77
CA ALA A 59 5.11 -4.90 -4.93
C ALA A 59 6.50 -5.42 -5.36
N LEU A 60 7.45 -5.41 -4.43
CA LEU A 60 8.85 -5.82 -4.69
C LEU A 60 9.27 -6.90 -3.69
N PRO A 61 10.11 -7.87 -4.09
CA PRO A 61 10.58 -8.94 -3.22
C PRO A 61 11.71 -8.45 -2.29
N MET A 62 11.43 -7.39 -1.52
CA MET A 62 12.39 -6.78 -0.59
C MET A 62 11.70 -6.40 0.72
N THR A 63 12.40 -6.60 1.83
CA THR A 63 11.91 -6.25 3.18
C THR A 63 12.37 -4.87 3.64
N ARG A 64 13.33 -4.26 2.94
CA ARG A 64 13.77 -2.89 3.19
C ARG A 64 13.11 -1.96 2.20
N GLN A 65 12.42 -0.95 2.72
CA GLN A 65 11.87 0.11 1.90
C GLN A 65 13.02 0.97 1.35
N GLN A 66 13.22 0.89 0.03
CA GLN A 66 14.19 1.71 -0.69
C GLN A 66 13.52 2.28 -1.94
N ILE A 67 13.80 3.55 -2.23
CA ILE A 67 13.28 4.24 -3.40
C ILE A 67 14.45 4.82 -4.17
N ASN A 68 14.43 4.60 -5.49
CA ASN A 68 15.37 5.23 -6.39
C ASN A 68 14.83 6.62 -6.78
N ILE A 69 15.32 7.65 -6.09
CA ILE A 69 14.91 9.04 -6.34
C ILE A 69 15.17 9.49 -7.78
N ASN A 70 16.18 8.92 -8.45
CA ASN A 70 16.55 9.29 -9.83
C ASN A 70 15.56 8.75 -10.88
N THR A 71 14.62 7.89 -10.50
CA THR A 71 13.59 7.34 -11.41
C THR A 71 12.22 7.96 -11.20
N LEU A 72 12.08 8.89 -10.26
CA LEU A 72 10.81 9.57 -10.02
C LEU A 72 10.62 10.71 -11.00
N ASP A 73 9.43 10.80 -11.59
CA ASP A 73 8.98 11.98 -12.32
C ASP A 73 8.37 13.01 -11.36
N VAL A 74 8.38 14.29 -11.73
CA VAL A 74 7.78 15.38 -10.93
C VAL A 74 6.31 15.12 -10.62
N THR A 75 5.58 14.46 -11.52
CA THR A 75 4.18 14.05 -11.30
C THR A 75 4.01 13.02 -10.18
N GLN A 76 5.09 12.33 -9.80
CA GLN A 76 5.15 11.36 -8.71
C GLN A 76 5.73 11.95 -7.41
N SER A 77 5.92 13.28 -7.32
CA SER A 77 6.46 13.97 -6.13
C SER A 77 5.70 13.63 -4.84
N VAL A 78 4.41 13.31 -4.96
CA VAL A 78 3.54 12.89 -3.85
C VAL A 78 4.11 11.69 -3.08
N ILE A 79 4.91 10.84 -3.71
CA ILE A 79 5.62 9.74 -3.04
C ILE A 79 6.62 10.31 -2.03
N LEU A 80 7.40 11.31 -2.44
CA LEU A 80 8.37 11.97 -1.55
C LEU A 80 7.66 12.76 -0.45
N GLU A 81 6.57 13.46 -0.78
CA GLU A 81 5.72 14.14 0.20
C GLU A 81 5.26 13.16 1.28
N ALA A 82 4.71 12.00 0.89
CA ALA A 82 4.20 11.00 1.82
C ALA A 82 5.27 10.35 2.70
N LEU A 83 6.49 10.19 2.19
CA LEU A 83 7.60 9.56 2.94
C LEU A 83 8.26 10.49 3.95
N PHE A 84 8.28 11.78 3.63
CA PHE A 84 9.00 12.78 4.40
C PHE A 84 8.05 13.76 5.11
N ASP A 85 6.74 13.55 5.10
CA ASP A 85 5.78 14.32 5.87
C ASP A 85 6.12 14.28 7.38
N PRO A 86 6.04 15.41 8.13
CA PRO A 86 5.68 16.76 7.69
C PRO A 86 6.89 17.63 7.27
N TRP A 87 8.07 17.03 7.08
CA TRP A 87 9.35 17.72 6.88
C TRP A 87 9.61 18.15 5.44
N LEU A 88 8.91 17.58 4.46
CA LEU A 88 8.99 17.95 3.05
C LEU A 88 7.62 18.42 2.55
N SER A 89 7.49 19.72 2.27
CA SER A 89 6.25 20.26 1.72
C SER A 89 6.02 19.82 0.26
N PRO A 90 4.77 19.85 -0.23
CA PRO A 90 4.46 19.55 -1.63
C PRO A 90 5.21 20.42 -2.64
N VAL A 91 5.46 21.68 -2.30
CA VAL A 91 6.22 22.60 -3.18
C VAL A 91 7.68 22.18 -3.27
N GLN A 92 8.29 21.77 -2.15
CA GLN A 92 9.67 21.30 -2.13
C GLN A 92 9.83 19.96 -2.85
N ALA A 93 8.91 19.02 -2.66
CA ALA A 93 8.96 17.71 -3.30
C ALA A 93 8.91 17.78 -4.84
N ARG A 94 8.18 18.75 -5.39
CA ARG A 94 8.11 19.00 -6.85
C ARG A 94 9.33 19.70 -7.43
N ALA A 95 10.17 20.28 -6.57
CA ALA A 95 11.37 21.03 -6.95
C ALA A 95 12.64 20.17 -6.90
N LEU A 96 12.53 18.92 -6.43
CA LEU A 96 13.58 17.89 -6.50
C LEU A 96 13.55 17.19 -7.85
#